data_AF-A0A6H9YFC3-F1
#
_entry.id   AF-A0A6H9YFC3-F1
#
_cell.length_a   1.000
_cell.length_b   1.000
_cell.length_c   1.000
_cell.angle_alpha   90.00
_cell.angle_beta   90.00
_cell.angle_gamma   90.00
#
_symmetry.space_group_name_H-M   'P 1'
#
loop_
_entity.id
_entity.type
_entity.pdbx_description
1 polymer ?
#
loop_
_entity_poly.entity_id
_entity_poly.type
_entity_poly.pdbx_seq_one_letter_code
_entity_poly.pdbx_strand_id
1 'polypeptide(L)'
;MPYFDCRGWLDGLVWLDWLAAELTGRDCSAFGDNALFQDPYEHLVFRVPVDVTAVLAGVDETRLQQYADDQLMDEHEIKMYRQLCALARLATTAGKSVYCWSAL
;
A
#
# COMPACT_ATOMS: atom_id res chain seq x y z
N MET A 1 3.26 -7.59 18.10
CA MET A 1 3.69 -6.71 16.99
C MET A 1 2.62 -5.64 16.75
N PRO A 2 2.94 -4.34 16.89
CA PRO A 2 1.98 -3.23 16.76
C PRO A 2 1.70 -2.82 15.30
N TYR A 3 2.19 -3.57 14.31
CA TYR A 3 2.15 -3.18 12.90
C TYR A 3 1.76 -4.35 11.98
N PHE A 4 1.39 -3.98 10.75
CA PHE A 4 1.11 -4.87 9.63
C PHE A 4 2.21 -4.73 8.56
N ASP A 5 2.55 -5.84 7.90
CA ASP A 5 3.68 -5.98 6.97
C ASP A 5 3.19 -6.48 5.59
N CYS A 6 3.69 -5.86 4.51
CA CYS A 6 3.37 -6.19 3.12
C CYS A 6 4.59 -6.67 2.29
N ARG A 7 5.51 -7.42 2.91
CA ARG A 7 6.70 -8.04 2.29
C ARG A 7 6.45 -8.57 0.86
N GLY A 8 7.19 -8.04 -0.11
CA GLY A 8 7.29 -8.61 -1.46
C GLY A 8 6.05 -8.43 -2.34
N TRP A 9 5.13 -7.52 -1.98
CA TRP A 9 3.92 -7.26 -2.77
C TRP A 9 4.10 -6.16 -3.82
N LEU A 10 5.10 -5.30 -3.66
CA LEU A 10 5.42 -4.22 -4.59
C LEU A 10 6.94 -4.09 -4.68
N ASP A 11 7.47 -4.23 -5.89
CA ASP A 11 8.88 -3.92 -6.19
C ASP A 11 9.09 -2.41 -6.03
N GLY A 12 9.55 -1.99 -4.86
CA GLY A 12 9.93 -0.62 -4.59
C GLY A 12 8.86 0.20 -3.87
N LEU A 13 9.34 0.90 -2.86
CA LEU A 13 8.62 1.69 -1.87
C LEU A 13 7.95 2.98 -2.42
N VAL A 14 8.01 3.18 -3.73
CA VAL A 14 7.64 4.40 -4.46
C VAL A 14 6.27 4.27 -5.15
N TRP A 15 5.56 3.16 -4.94
CA TRP A 15 4.32 2.86 -5.67
C TRP A 15 3.05 2.99 -4.84
N LEU A 16 3.11 3.13 -3.52
CA LEU A 16 1.89 3.09 -2.68
C LEU A 16 1.11 4.41 -2.69
N ASP A 17 1.82 5.53 -2.66
CA ASP A 17 1.28 6.87 -2.88
C ASP A 17 0.81 7.05 -4.33
N TRP A 18 1.57 6.54 -5.31
CA TRP A 18 1.15 6.51 -6.72
C TRP A 18 -0.12 5.67 -6.93
N LEU A 19 -0.18 4.47 -6.34
CA LEU A 19 -1.35 3.61 -6.38
C LEU A 19 -2.57 4.29 -5.73
N ALA A 20 -2.38 4.91 -4.57
CA ALA A 20 -3.45 5.66 -3.90
C ALA A 20 -3.94 6.83 -4.77
N ALA A 21 -3.03 7.53 -5.44
CA ALA A 21 -3.34 8.57 -6.41
C ALA A 21 -4.18 8.04 -7.59
N GLU A 22 -3.72 7.00 -8.28
CA GLU A 22 -4.43 6.36 -9.41
C GLU A 22 -5.82 5.83 -9.01
N LEU A 23 -5.92 5.18 -7.85
CA LEU A 23 -7.18 4.62 -7.37
C LEU A 23 -8.20 5.71 -7.01
N THR A 24 -7.75 6.90 -6.61
CA THR A 24 -8.63 8.01 -6.16
C THR A 24 -8.71 9.19 -7.11
N GLY A 25 -7.91 9.23 -8.18
CA GLY A 25 -7.74 10.38 -9.06
C GLY A 25 -7.10 11.60 -8.36
N ARG A 26 -6.38 11.39 -7.25
CA ARG A 26 -5.68 12.45 -6.51
C ARG A 26 -4.23 12.56 -6.96
N ASP A 27 -3.60 13.71 -6.72
CA ASP A 27 -2.16 13.89 -6.93
C ASP A 27 -1.36 13.13 -5.85
N CYS A 28 -0.26 12.46 -6.25
CA CYS A 28 0.61 11.71 -5.33
C CYS A 28 1.24 12.60 -4.24
N SER A 29 1.53 13.86 -4.56
CA SER A 29 2.10 14.84 -3.61
C SER A 29 1.16 15.14 -2.43
N ALA A 30 -0.12 14.79 -2.54
CA ALA A 30 -1.11 14.96 -1.48
C ALA A 30 -0.96 13.96 -0.32
N PHE A 31 -0.06 12.98 -0.41
CA PHE A 31 0.02 11.86 0.53
C PHE A 31 1.17 11.90 1.55
N GLY A 32 1.95 12.99 1.56
CA GLY A 32 3.03 13.20 2.55
C GLY A 32 4.23 12.27 2.36
N ASP A 33 5.35 12.62 2.98
CA ASP A 33 6.61 11.88 2.78
C ASP A 33 6.61 10.51 3.49
N ASN A 34 7.16 9.51 2.81
CA ASN A 34 7.43 8.20 3.39
C ASN A 34 8.57 8.30 4.43
N ALA A 35 8.30 7.90 5.66
CA ALA A 35 9.33 7.85 6.70
C ALA A 35 10.16 6.56 6.57
N LEU A 36 11.45 6.70 6.22
CA LEU A 36 12.42 5.60 6.18
C LEU A 36 12.90 5.23 7.58
N PHE A 37 12.89 3.93 7.87
CA PHE A 37 13.46 3.31 9.06
C PHE A 37 14.58 2.37 8.63
N GLN A 38 15.75 2.50 9.27
CA GLN A 38 16.82 1.53 9.12
C GLN A 38 16.51 0.30 9.99
N ASP A 39 16.45 -0.87 9.36
CA ASP A 39 16.39 -2.16 10.05
C ASP A 39 17.82 -2.74 10.21
N PRO A 40 18.14 -3.50 11.27
CA PRO A 40 19.48 -4.05 11.49
C PRO A 40 19.90 -5.12 10.45
N TYR A 41 18.97 -5.54 9.60
CA TYR A 41 19.13 -6.66 8.65
C TYR A 41 19.23 -6.21 7.18
N GLU A 42 19.70 -4.98 6.93
CA GLU A 42 19.83 -4.40 5.58
C GLU A 42 18.50 -4.32 4.81
N HIS A 43 17.38 -4.27 5.53
CA HIS A 43 16.06 -4.02 4.94
C HIS A 43 15.74 -2.52 4.95
N LEU A 44 15.22 -2.07 3.83
CA LEU A 44 14.65 -0.74 3.67
C LEU A 44 13.20 -0.79 4.18
N VAL A 45 12.95 -0.36 5.41
CA VAL A 45 11.61 -0.37 6.04
C VAL A 45 11.02 1.04 6.01
N PHE A 46 9.76 1.18 5.63
CA PHE A 46 9.08 2.46 5.58
C PHE A 46 7.73 2.36 6.25
N ARG A 47 7.36 3.42 6.98
CA ARG A 47 5.98 3.57 7.45
C ARG A 47 5.16 4.19 6.34
N VAL A 48 4.09 3.51 5.95
CA VAL A 48 3.13 4.00 4.96
C VAL A 48 2.37 5.21 5.56
N PRO A 49 2.21 6.31 4.82
CA PRO A 49 1.44 7.45 5.29
C PRO A 49 0.01 7.05 5.68
N VAL A 50 -0.52 7.70 6.70
CA VAL A 50 -1.86 7.38 7.22
C VAL A 50 -2.93 7.63 6.16
N ASP A 51 -2.75 8.67 5.33
CA ASP A 51 -3.68 9.02 4.27
C ASP A 51 -3.70 7.99 3.14
N VAL A 52 -2.53 7.46 2.77
CA VAL A 52 -2.42 6.33 1.83
C VAL A 52 -3.13 5.10 2.39
N THR A 53 -2.90 4.79 3.67
CA THR A 53 -3.54 3.66 4.34
C THR A 53 -5.06 3.82 4.36
N ALA A 54 -5.56 5.02 4.67
CA ALA A 54 -6.99 5.31 4.67
C ALA A 54 -7.62 5.20 3.27
N VAL A 55 -6.91 5.67 2.23
CA VAL A 55 -7.34 5.51 0.84
C VAL A 55 -7.46 4.04 0.48
N LEU A 56 -6.41 3.24 0.69
CA LEU A 56 -6.42 1.82 0.37
C LEU A 56 -7.49 1.04 1.14
N ALA A 57 -7.79 1.47 2.37
CA ALA A 57 -8.88 0.89 3.14
C ALA A 57 -10.26 1.17 2.53
N GLY A 58 -10.43 2.34 1.91
CA GLY A 58 -11.69 2.80 1.31
C GLY A 58 -11.94 2.33 -0.13
N VAL A 59 -10.94 1.78 -0.82
CA VAL A 59 -11.10 1.23 -2.17
C VAL A 59 -12.05 0.04 -2.11
N ASP A 60 -13.11 0.03 -2.91
CA ASP A 60 -14.02 -1.12 -3.01
C ASP A 60 -13.57 -2.11 -4.09
N GLU A 61 -14.22 -3.28 -4.12
CA GLU A 61 -13.91 -4.35 -5.07
C GLU A 61 -14.17 -3.94 -6.53
N THR A 62 -15.19 -3.09 -6.76
CA THR A 62 -15.53 -2.63 -8.10
C THR A 62 -14.46 -1.70 -8.66
N ARG A 63 -14.01 -0.72 -7.87
CA ARG A 63 -12.93 0.19 -8.26
C ARG A 63 -11.62 -0.57 -8.46
N LEU A 64 -11.35 -1.57 -7.63
CA LEU A 64 -10.16 -2.39 -7.76
C LEU A 64 -10.19 -3.21 -9.06
N GLN A 65 -11.33 -3.80 -9.40
CA GLN A 65 -11.47 -4.54 -10.65
C GLN A 65 -11.34 -3.62 -11.88
N GLN A 66 -11.91 -2.41 -11.84
CA GLN A 66 -11.72 -1.42 -12.91
C GLN A 66 -10.25 -1.08 -13.11
N TYR A 67 -9.54 -0.80 -12.03
CA TYR A 67 -8.10 -0.50 -12.08
C TYR A 67 -7.30 -1.69 -12.64
N ALA A 68 -7.65 -2.91 -12.24
CA ALA A 68 -7.03 -4.11 -12.78
C ALA A 68 -7.25 -4.28 -14.28
N ASP A 69 -8.48 -4.03 -14.74
CA ASP A 69 -8.83 -4.10 -16.17
C ASP A 69 -8.08 -3.00 -16.96
N ASP A 70 -8.02 -1.78 -16.44
CA ASP A 70 -7.32 -0.64 -17.05
C ASP A 70 -5.81 -0.89 -17.20
N GLN A 71 -5.20 -1.56 -16.20
CA GLN A 71 -3.78 -1.89 -16.17
C GLN A 71 -3.44 -3.25 -16.80
N LEU A 72 -4.44 -3.98 -17.32
CA LEU A 72 -4.30 -5.32 -17.88
C LEU A 72 -3.61 -6.31 -16.92
N MET A 73 -3.98 -6.23 -15.64
CA MET A 73 -3.36 -7.03 -14.58
C MET A 73 -3.74 -8.51 -14.67
N ASP A 74 -2.81 -9.36 -14.25
CA ASP A 74 -3.07 -10.79 -14.09
C ASP A 74 -3.74 -11.11 -12.73
N GLU A 75 -4.22 -12.36 -12.59
CA GLU A 75 -4.90 -12.79 -11.36
C GLU A 75 -4.00 -12.71 -10.11
N HIS A 76 -2.68 -12.85 -10.27
CA HIS A 76 -1.73 -12.77 -9.17
C HIS A 76 -1.59 -11.33 -8.67
N GLU A 77 -1.42 -10.37 -9.59
CA GLU A 77 -1.39 -8.94 -9.31
C GLU A 77 -2.68 -8.49 -8.63
N ILE A 78 -3.84 -8.83 -9.18
CA ILE A 78 -5.15 -8.50 -8.59
C ILE A 78 -5.26 -9.02 -7.17
N LYS A 79 -4.82 -10.27 -6.93
CA LYS A 79 -4.82 -10.87 -5.59
C LYS A 79 -3.93 -10.10 -4.62
N MET A 80 -2.75 -9.65 -5.03
CA MET A 80 -1.88 -8.84 -4.18
C MET A 80 -2.53 -7.52 -3.79
N TYR A 81 -3.13 -6.79 -4.74
CA TYR A 81 -3.82 -5.53 -4.43
C TYR A 81 -5.05 -5.72 -3.53
N ARG A 82 -5.80 -6.81 -3.70
CA ARG A 82 -6.90 -7.18 -2.78
C ARG A 82 -6.39 -7.39 -1.36
N GLN A 83 -5.28 -8.11 -1.21
CA GLN A 83 -4.66 -8.37 0.09
C GLN A 83 -4.14 -7.08 0.72
N LEU A 84 -3.57 -6.17 -0.07
CA LEU A 84 -3.13 -4.86 0.39
C LEU A 84 -4.30 -4.00 0.90
N CYS A 85 -5.40 -3.92 0.15
CA CYS A 85 -6.59 -3.18 0.59
C CYS A 85 -7.18 -3.80 1.88
N ALA A 86 -7.21 -5.13 1.98
CA ALA A 86 -7.65 -5.82 3.19
C ALA A 86 -6.74 -5.53 4.40
N LEU A 87 -5.43 -5.51 4.19
CA LEU A 87 -4.44 -5.15 5.21
C LEU A 87 -4.65 -3.71 5.71
N ALA A 88 -4.85 -2.78 4.78
CA ALA A 88 -5.14 -1.38 5.09
C ALA A 88 -6.42 -1.24 5.93
N ARG A 89 -7.51 -1.92 5.57
CA ARG A 89 -8.76 -1.94 6.36
C ARG A 89 -8.54 -2.45 7.78
N LEU A 90 -7.79 -3.54 7.94
CA LEU A 90 -7.47 -4.08 9.26
C LEU A 90 -6.62 -3.11 10.08
N ALA A 91 -5.63 -2.46 9.46
CA ALA A 91 -4.78 -1.48 10.11
C ALA A 91 -5.58 -0.25 10.58
N THR A 92 -6.41 0.32 9.71
CA THR A 92 -7.29 1.44 10.04
C THR A 92 -8.26 1.08 11.17
N THR A 93 -8.91 -0.08 11.11
CA THR A 93 -9.86 -0.53 12.14
C THR A 93 -9.18 -0.76 13.49
N ALA A 94 -7.93 -1.24 13.48
CA ALA A 94 -7.15 -1.49 14.69
C ALA A 94 -6.39 -0.25 15.21
N GLY A 95 -6.46 0.89 14.51
CA GLY A 95 -5.65 2.08 14.84
C GLY A 95 -4.14 1.82 14.75
N LYS A 96 -3.72 0.89 13.88
CA LYS A 96 -2.32 0.48 13.71
C LYS A 96 -1.70 1.08 12.47
N SER A 97 -0.39 1.24 12.49
CA SER A 97 0.37 1.69 11.32
C SER A 97 0.74 0.52 10.41
N VAL A 98 0.79 0.79 9.11
CA VAL A 98 1.27 -0.14 8.08
C VAL A 98 2.72 0.18 7.76
N TYR A 99 3.52 -0.87 7.60
CA TYR A 99 4.92 -0.75 7.21
C TYR A 99 5.15 -1.61 5.97
N CYS A 100 5.93 -1.07 5.04
CA CYS A 100 6.42 -1.78 3.87
C CYS A 100 7.93 -1.96 4.01
N TRP A 101 8.46 -3.06 3.51
CA TRP A 101 9.90 -3.20 3.37
C TRP A 101 10.29 -3.86 2.06
N SER A 102 11.50 -3.56 1.62
CA SER A 102 12.18 -4.25 0.53
C SER A 102 13.47 -4.86 1.07
N ALA A 103 13.77 -6.08 0.63
CA ALA A 103 15.15 -6.56 0.68
C ALA A 103 15.98 -5.74 -0.33
N LEU A 104 17.19 -5.37 0.06
CA LEU A 104 18.19 -4.78 -0.85
C LEU A 104 18.82 -5.86 -1.73
#